data_AF-A0A516RGY8-F1
#
_entry.id   AF-A0A516RGY8-F1
#
_cell.length_a   1.000
_cell.length_b   1.000
_cell.length_c   1.000
_cell.angle_alpha   90.00
_cell.angle_beta   90.00
_cell.angle_gamma   90.00
#
_symmetry.space_group_name_H-M   'P 1'
#
loop_
_entity.id
_entity.type
_entity.pdbx_description
1 polymer ?
#
loop_
_entity_poly.entity_id
_entity_poly.type
_entity_poly.pdbx_seq_one_letter_code
_entity_poly.pdbx_strand_id
1 'polypeptide(L)'
;MADDNRVLDPEQDAAALKALTHPLRITLLGLLRADGPATASELAVKTGESSASTSYHLRVLAKYGFVAEAEHRDGRERRWRPVHAVTSWNNEEMDASPAGRAFMSRMARRQIDHLSRSLARYERDLDDGRLGPEWRRHAGITDLIPRLTADSLTELWQAFEGKLAELAERDAEDPRAEQVVVFAATLPVAARAPGEHDPLAAPGEADGPGGPEEPGADGPDGPGVPHGHDGPGVHRNVSWGAS
;
A
#
# COMPACT_ATOMS: atom_id res chain seq x y z
N MET A 1 -10.66 -19.12 15.65
CA MET A 1 -9.61 -18.46 14.84
C MET A 1 -9.73 -16.99 15.13
N ALA A 2 -8.68 -16.36 15.68
CA ALA A 2 -8.70 -14.90 15.83
C ALA A 2 -8.85 -14.28 14.43
N ASP A 3 -9.67 -13.26 14.30
CA ASP A 3 -9.85 -12.53 13.05
C ASP A 3 -8.48 -12.00 12.60
N ASP A 4 -7.96 -12.53 11.50
CA ASP A 4 -6.58 -12.24 11.05
C ASP A 4 -6.48 -10.86 10.37
N ASN A 5 -7.63 -10.21 10.18
CA ASN A 5 -7.74 -8.87 9.67
C ASN A 5 -8.33 -7.94 10.74
N ARG A 6 -7.78 -6.72 10.83
CA ARG A 6 -8.41 -5.63 11.59
C ARG A 6 -8.89 -4.53 10.66
N VAL A 7 -10.20 -4.36 10.57
CA VAL A 7 -10.81 -3.20 9.91
C VAL A 7 -10.81 -2.01 10.85
N LEU A 8 -10.29 -0.85 10.42
CA LEU A 8 -10.31 0.39 11.18
C LEU A 8 -11.47 1.28 10.73
N ASP A 9 -12.32 1.66 11.67
CA ASP A 9 -13.41 2.62 11.47
C ASP A 9 -12.92 4.01 11.93
N PRO A 10 -12.96 5.05 11.10
CA PRO A 10 -12.40 6.34 11.48
C PRO A 10 -13.15 7.09 12.58
N GLU A 11 -14.42 6.79 12.82
CA GLU A 11 -15.19 7.36 13.92
C GLU A 11 -14.84 6.67 15.24
N GLN A 12 -14.71 5.33 15.21
CA GLN A 12 -14.47 4.52 16.40
C GLN A 12 -12.97 4.40 16.75
N ASP A 13 -12.09 4.38 15.75
CA ASP A 13 -10.65 4.11 15.86
C ASP A 13 -9.78 5.36 15.62
N ALA A 14 -10.31 6.58 15.73
CA ALA A 14 -9.54 7.81 15.47
C ALA A 14 -8.17 7.87 16.20
N ALA A 15 -8.11 7.38 17.45
CA ALA A 15 -6.87 7.31 18.22
C ALA A 15 -5.90 6.23 17.71
N ALA A 16 -6.41 5.10 17.22
CA ALA A 16 -5.61 4.03 16.62
C ALA A 16 -5.08 4.45 15.23
N LEU A 17 -5.89 5.16 14.43
CA LEU A 17 -5.44 5.79 13.18
C LEU A 17 -4.29 6.75 13.45
N LYS A 18 -4.42 7.63 14.44
CA LYS A 18 -3.33 8.53 14.87
C LYS A 18 -2.11 7.75 15.40
N ALA A 19 -2.29 6.54 15.91
CA ALA A 19 -1.17 5.69 16.27
C ALA A 19 -0.44 5.15 15.03
N LEU A 20 -1.16 4.78 13.98
CA LEU A 20 -0.52 4.29 12.76
C LEU A 20 0.14 5.38 11.90
N THR A 21 -0.03 6.67 12.17
CA THR A 21 0.63 7.72 11.35
C THR A 21 2.13 7.88 11.60
N HIS A 22 2.71 7.23 12.62
CA HIS A 22 4.14 7.37 12.90
C HIS A 22 4.97 6.37 12.11
N PRO A 23 5.99 6.81 11.36
CA PRO A 23 6.84 5.98 10.51
C PRO A 23 7.34 4.71 11.20
N LEU A 24 7.96 4.86 12.37
CA LEU A 24 8.54 3.73 13.11
C LEU A 24 7.48 2.72 13.56
N ARG A 25 6.26 3.15 13.91
CA ARG A 25 5.21 2.22 14.35
C ARG A 25 4.72 1.34 13.19
N ILE A 26 4.58 1.91 11.99
CA ILE A 26 4.27 1.13 10.79
C ILE A 26 5.39 0.13 10.50
N THR A 27 6.66 0.58 10.54
CA THR A 27 7.81 -0.30 10.29
C THR A 27 7.87 -1.45 11.29
N LEU A 28 7.68 -1.19 12.59
CA LEU A 28 7.72 -2.20 13.64
C LEU A 28 6.57 -3.19 13.53
N LEU A 29 5.33 -2.71 13.31
CA LEU A 29 4.19 -3.59 13.07
C LEU A 29 4.45 -4.47 11.84
N GLY A 30 5.10 -3.91 10.83
CA GLY A 30 5.39 -4.65 9.63
C GLY A 30 6.45 -5.73 9.78
N LEU A 31 7.58 -5.40 10.41
CA LEU A 31 8.61 -6.39 10.79
C LEU A 31 8.02 -7.57 11.56
N LEU A 32 7.12 -7.29 12.50
CA LEU A 32 6.46 -8.32 13.29
C LEU A 32 5.52 -9.21 12.47
N ARG A 33 4.95 -8.71 11.37
CA ARG A 33 4.09 -9.48 10.46
C ARG A 33 4.89 -10.34 9.50
N ALA A 34 6.02 -9.83 9.00
CA ALA A 34 6.87 -10.54 8.06
C ALA A 34 7.79 -11.57 8.75
N ASP A 35 8.45 -11.16 9.82
CA ASP A 35 9.50 -11.95 10.46
C ASP A 35 9.03 -12.71 11.70
N GLY A 36 7.78 -12.46 12.11
CA GLY A 36 7.18 -13.04 13.30
C GLY A 36 7.62 -12.37 14.62
N PRO A 37 7.39 -13.05 15.77
CA PRO A 37 7.55 -12.44 17.09
C PRO A 37 9.00 -12.05 17.45
N ALA A 38 9.19 -10.81 17.88
CA ALA A 38 10.51 -10.25 18.21
C ALA A 38 10.52 -9.40 19.49
N THR A 39 11.68 -9.28 20.11
CA THR A 39 11.95 -8.37 21.24
C THR A 39 12.15 -6.93 20.75
N ALA A 40 12.05 -5.97 21.67
CA ALA A 40 12.35 -4.57 21.35
C ALA A 40 13.82 -4.36 20.93
N SER A 41 14.76 -5.14 21.48
CA SER A 41 16.19 -5.05 21.15
C SER A 41 16.49 -5.59 19.75
N GLU A 42 15.90 -6.73 19.36
CA GLU A 42 16.03 -7.27 18.01
C GLU A 42 15.48 -6.29 16.96
N LEU A 43 14.31 -5.71 17.21
CA LEU A 43 13.71 -4.73 16.30
C LEU A 43 14.50 -3.42 16.24
N ALA A 44 15.04 -2.95 17.36
CA ALA A 44 15.86 -1.75 17.42
C ALA A 44 17.11 -1.86 16.52
N VAL A 45 17.76 -3.03 16.50
CA VAL A 45 18.89 -3.31 15.60
C VAL A 45 18.45 -3.23 14.13
N LYS A 46 17.32 -3.84 13.77
CA LYS A 46 16.80 -3.82 12.39
C LYS A 46 16.43 -2.41 11.92
N THR A 47 15.92 -1.56 12.81
CA THR A 47 15.48 -0.20 12.46
C THR A 47 16.56 0.87 12.68
N GLY A 48 17.71 0.53 13.27
CA GLY A 48 18.73 1.51 13.65
C GLY A 48 18.30 2.45 14.78
N GLU A 49 17.30 2.05 15.58
CA GLU A 49 16.72 2.85 16.66
C GLU A 49 17.25 2.40 18.02
N SER A 50 16.96 3.15 19.09
CA SER A 50 17.26 2.69 20.45
C SER A 50 16.22 1.69 20.96
N SER A 51 16.63 0.75 21.83
CA SER A 51 15.70 -0.18 22.49
C SER A 51 14.64 0.54 23.33
N ALA A 52 14.98 1.69 23.92
CA ALA A 52 14.05 2.52 24.69
C ALA A 52 12.97 3.15 23.80
N SER A 53 13.35 3.74 22.67
CA SER A 53 12.43 4.28 21.65
C SER A 53 11.52 3.17 21.12
N THR A 54 12.10 2.06 20.69
CA THR A 54 11.39 0.90 20.16
C THR A 54 10.38 0.34 21.16
N SER A 55 10.77 0.18 22.43
CA SER A 55 9.88 -0.26 23.52
C SER A 55 8.73 0.71 23.78
N TYR A 56 8.95 2.02 23.65
CA TYR A 56 7.88 3.00 23.73
C TYR A 56 6.87 2.81 22.59
N HIS A 57 7.34 2.71 21.35
CA HIS A 57 6.46 2.55 20.19
C HIS A 57 5.67 1.24 20.20
N LEU A 58 6.28 0.12 20.62
CA LEU A 58 5.61 -1.17 20.78
C LEU A 58 4.50 -1.11 21.83
N ARG A 59 4.74 -0.44 22.97
CA ARG A 59 3.68 -0.22 23.99
C ARG A 59 2.53 0.61 23.45
N VAL A 60 2.80 1.61 22.61
CA VAL A 60 1.72 2.40 21.99
C VAL A 60 0.93 1.56 20.99
N LEU A 61 1.59 0.75 20.16
CA LEU A 61 0.91 -0.20 19.27
C LEU A 61 0.05 -1.19 20.06
N ALA A 62 0.56 -1.66 21.20
CA ALA A 62 -0.15 -2.59 22.07
C ALA A 62 -1.37 -1.96 22.73
N LYS A 63 -1.25 -0.72 23.21
CA LYS A 63 -2.37 0.06 23.76
C LYS A 63 -3.56 0.11 22.80
N TYR A 64 -3.28 0.20 21.50
CA TYR A 64 -4.32 0.26 20.48
C TYR A 64 -4.62 -1.09 19.84
N GLY A 65 -4.07 -2.22 20.31
CA GLY A 65 -4.42 -3.56 19.83
C GLY A 65 -3.79 -3.98 18.51
N PHE A 66 -2.67 -3.37 18.09
CA PHE A 66 -1.96 -3.81 16.88
C PHE A 66 -0.94 -4.92 17.15
N VAL A 67 -0.34 -4.90 18.33
CA VAL A 67 0.62 -5.92 18.78
C VAL A 67 0.24 -6.39 20.19
N ALA A 68 0.61 -7.61 20.51
CA ALA A 68 0.46 -8.18 21.84
C ALA A 68 1.77 -8.82 22.28
N GLU A 69 1.86 -9.14 23.56
CA GLU A 69 2.94 -9.98 24.05
C GLU A 69 2.78 -11.41 23.50
N ALA A 70 3.87 -11.97 23.01
CA ALA A 70 3.92 -13.35 22.57
C ALA A 70 4.07 -14.28 23.79
N GLU A 71 3.48 -15.47 23.74
CA GLU A 71 3.76 -16.49 24.74
C GLU A 71 5.22 -16.93 24.65
N HIS A 72 5.92 -16.92 25.79
CA HIS A 72 7.31 -17.35 25.87
C HIS A 72 7.58 -18.04 27.21
N ARG A 73 8.47 -19.04 27.17
CA ARG A 73 8.76 -19.97 28.26
C ARG A 73 9.79 -19.44 29.27
N ASP A 74 10.66 -18.51 28.88
CA ASP A 74 11.74 -17.99 29.73
C ASP A 74 11.54 -16.49 29.98
N GLY A 75 11.24 -16.07 31.21
CA GLY A 75 10.87 -14.68 31.55
C GLY A 75 11.98 -13.61 31.43
N ARG A 76 12.90 -13.71 30.48
CA ARG A 76 14.08 -12.84 30.35
C ARG A 76 13.81 -11.57 29.55
N GLU A 77 13.03 -11.61 28.47
CA GLU A 77 12.66 -10.41 27.70
C GLU A 77 11.28 -10.51 27.06
N ARG A 78 10.54 -9.40 27.07
CA ARG A 78 9.20 -9.28 26.49
C ARG A 78 9.28 -9.39 24.96
N ARG A 79 8.71 -10.46 24.40
CA ARG A 79 8.52 -10.63 22.95
C ARG A 79 7.16 -10.08 22.53
N TRP A 80 7.14 -9.41 21.38
CA TRP A 80 5.94 -8.84 20.78
C TRP A 80 5.58 -9.62 19.52
N ARG A 81 4.29 -9.73 19.25
CA ARG A 81 3.73 -10.34 18.03
C ARG A 81 2.62 -9.46 17.48
N PRO A 82 2.31 -9.50 16.18
CA PRO A 82 1.13 -8.82 15.67
C PRO A 82 -0.13 -9.51 16.24
N VAL A 83 -1.19 -8.73 16.43
CA VAL A 83 -2.51 -9.29 16.79
C VAL A 83 -3.23 -9.81 15.55
N HIS A 84 -3.04 -9.13 14.41
CA HIS A 84 -3.67 -9.40 13.12
C HIS A 84 -2.61 -9.36 12.02
N ALA A 85 -2.62 -10.30 11.07
CA ALA A 85 -1.76 -10.26 9.89
C ALA A 85 -2.03 -9.04 9.00
N VAL A 86 -3.28 -8.57 8.94
CA VAL A 86 -3.69 -7.46 8.08
C VAL A 86 -4.37 -6.35 8.87
N THR A 87 -4.17 -5.11 8.45
CA THR A 87 -5.01 -3.98 8.87
C THR A 87 -5.63 -3.38 7.63
N SER A 88 -6.94 -3.18 7.67
CA SER A 88 -7.73 -2.73 6.54
C SER A 88 -8.67 -1.59 6.90
N TRP A 89 -9.27 -0.94 5.91
CA TRP A 89 -10.25 0.12 6.11
C TRP A 89 -11.11 0.32 4.85
N ASN A 90 -12.28 0.94 5.02
CA ASN A 90 -13.11 1.42 3.93
C ASN A 90 -12.69 2.85 3.53
N ASN A 91 -12.42 3.09 2.24
CA ASN A 91 -11.98 4.39 1.76
C ASN A 91 -13.07 5.47 1.82
N GLU A 92 -14.34 5.12 1.61
CA GLU A 92 -15.48 6.04 1.68
C GLU A 92 -15.67 6.55 3.11
N GLU A 93 -15.64 5.64 4.09
CA GLU A 93 -15.70 6.00 5.52
C GLU A 93 -14.50 6.87 5.92
N MET A 94 -13.30 6.51 5.45
CA MET A 94 -12.09 7.32 5.68
C MET A 94 -12.24 8.72 5.09
N ASP A 95 -12.79 8.85 3.89
CA ASP A 95 -12.98 10.14 3.24
C ASP A 95 -14.09 10.97 3.90
N ALA A 96 -15.13 10.34 4.45
CA ALA A 96 -16.20 11.03 5.15
C ALA A 96 -15.70 11.77 6.41
N SER A 97 -14.63 11.29 7.06
CA SER A 97 -14.14 11.86 8.33
C SER A 97 -12.85 12.69 8.18
N PRO A 98 -12.68 13.79 8.97
CA PRO A 98 -11.41 14.53 8.98
C PRO A 98 -10.20 13.70 9.43
N ALA A 99 -10.40 12.79 10.39
CA ALA A 99 -9.34 11.91 10.91
C ALA A 99 -8.90 10.89 9.86
N GLY A 100 -9.85 10.28 9.14
CA GLY A 100 -9.59 9.36 8.04
C GLY A 100 -8.87 10.03 6.87
N ARG A 101 -9.35 11.18 6.39
CA ARG A 101 -8.65 11.95 5.33
C ARG A 101 -7.20 12.28 5.70
N ALA A 102 -6.96 12.73 6.93
CA ALA A 102 -5.61 13.03 7.41
C ALA A 102 -4.74 11.77 7.58
N PHE A 103 -5.33 10.63 7.92
CA PHE A 103 -4.65 9.33 7.94
C PHE A 103 -4.26 8.90 6.51
N MET A 104 -5.21 8.93 5.58
CA MET A 104 -5.02 8.55 4.17
C MET A 104 -3.93 9.37 3.49
N SER A 105 -3.94 10.70 3.66
CA SER A 105 -2.90 11.57 3.10
C SER A 105 -1.50 11.24 3.61
N ARG A 106 -1.36 10.91 4.90
CA ARG A 106 -0.08 10.51 5.49
C ARG A 106 0.33 9.12 5.02
N MET A 107 -0.60 8.17 4.94
CA MET A 107 -0.31 6.83 4.49
C MET A 107 0.16 6.85 3.03
N ALA A 108 -0.52 7.56 2.13
CA ALA A 108 -0.13 7.67 0.72
C ALA A 108 1.33 8.15 0.54
N ARG A 109 1.72 9.22 1.24
CA ARG A 109 3.13 9.71 1.24
C ARG A 109 4.11 8.64 1.70
N ARG A 110 3.76 7.90 2.75
CA ARG A 110 4.59 6.82 3.29
C ARG A 110 4.72 5.65 2.33
N GLN A 111 3.67 5.31 1.59
CA GLN A 111 3.71 4.26 0.58
C GLN A 111 4.64 4.66 -0.58
N ILE A 112 4.60 5.93 -1.01
CA ILE A 112 5.53 6.48 -2.01
C ILE A 112 6.97 6.42 -1.50
N ASP A 113 7.25 6.87 -0.27
CA ASP A 113 8.58 6.79 0.34
C ASP A 113 9.10 5.34 0.44
N HIS A 114 8.20 4.38 0.68
CA HIS A 114 8.55 2.97 0.71
C HIS A 114 8.85 2.43 -0.69
N LEU A 115 8.06 2.79 -1.71
CA LEU A 115 8.32 2.45 -3.09
C LEU A 115 9.69 2.96 -3.54
N SER A 116 10.00 4.24 -3.30
CA SER A 116 11.30 4.82 -3.68
C SER A 116 12.48 4.09 -3.03
N ARG A 117 12.38 3.72 -1.75
CA ARG A 117 13.43 2.95 -1.06
C ARG A 117 13.56 1.51 -1.58
N SER A 118 12.43 0.88 -1.89
CA SER A 118 12.38 -0.48 -2.42
C SER A 118 12.97 -0.55 -3.83
N LEU A 119 12.70 0.44 -4.66
CA LEU A 119 13.31 0.58 -5.99
C LEU A 119 14.84 0.71 -5.87
N ALA A 120 15.33 1.61 -5.00
CA ALA A 120 16.77 1.77 -4.79
C ALA A 120 17.43 0.50 -4.22
N ARG A 121 16.71 -0.29 -3.41
CA ARG A 121 17.17 -1.59 -2.91
C ARG A 121 17.24 -2.61 -4.04
N TYR A 122 16.21 -2.69 -4.86
CA TYR A 122 16.15 -3.59 -6.02
C TYR A 122 17.29 -3.32 -7.02
N GLU A 123 17.55 -2.04 -7.33
CA GLU A 123 18.67 -1.66 -8.20
C GLU A 123 20.02 -2.14 -7.64
N ARG A 124 20.27 -1.93 -6.34
CA ARG A 124 21.49 -2.46 -5.69
C ARG A 124 21.55 -3.98 -5.71
N ASP A 125 20.45 -4.66 -5.39
CA ASP A 125 20.42 -6.13 -5.37
C ASP A 125 20.66 -6.72 -6.78
N LEU A 126 20.25 -6.02 -7.85
CA LEU A 126 20.60 -6.36 -9.24
C LEU A 126 22.09 -6.13 -9.54
N ASP A 127 22.64 -4.98 -9.16
CA ASP A 127 24.03 -4.61 -9.41
C ASP A 127 25.00 -5.56 -8.68
N ASP A 128 24.63 -5.97 -7.46
CA ASP A 128 25.38 -6.93 -6.63
C ASP A 128 25.18 -8.39 -7.08
N GLY A 129 24.34 -8.66 -8.09
CA GLY A 129 24.06 -10.00 -8.61
C GLY A 129 23.28 -10.90 -7.64
N ARG A 130 22.56 -10.32 -6.67
CA ARG A 130 21.73 -11.05 -5.70
C ARG A 130 20.43 -11.57 -6.31
N LEU A 131 19.97 -10.95 -7.40
CA LEU A 131 18.79 -11.36 -8.15
C LEU A 131 19.17 -11.75 -9.58
N GLY A 132 18.68 -12.92 -10.02
CA GLY A 132 18.92 -13.44 -11.36
C GLY A 132 18.18 -12.68 -12.47
N PRO A 133 18.56 -12.88 -13.75
CA PRO A 133 17.97 -12.18 -14.89
C PRO A 133 16.47 -12.42 -15.06
N GLU A 134 15.92 -13.51 -14.54
CA GLU A 134 14.49 -13.83 -14.53
C GLU A 134 13.64 -12.76 -13.82
N TRP A 135 14.19 -12.07 -12.82
CA TRP A 135 13.50 -11.00 -12.10
C TRP A 135 13.39 -9.70 -12.90
N ARG A 136 14.25 -9.48 -13.89
CA ARG A 136 14.30 -8.22 -14.66
C ARG A 136 13.13 -8.02 -15.61
N ARG A 137 12.53 -9.11 -16.12
CA ARG A 137 11.55 -9.05 -17.23
C ARG A 137 10.30 -8.23 -16.88
N HIS A 138 9.87 -8.28 -15.63
CA HIS A 138 8.62 -7.67 -15.18
C HIS A 138 8.80 -6.73 -13.98
N ALA A 139 10.03 -6.54 -13.51
CA ALA A 139 10.32 -5.61 -12.44
C ALA A 139 10.48 -4.18 -12.96
N GLY A 140 10.00 -3.21 -12.17
CA GLY A 140 10.00 -1.79 -12.52
C GLY A 140 8.68 -1.13 -12.13
N ILE A 141 8.54 0.15 -12.50
CA ILE A 141 7.30 0.92 -12.33
C ILE A 141 6.70 1.11 -13.72
N THR A 142 5.39 0.88 -13.84
CA THR A 142 4.62 1.12 -15.07
C THR A 142 3.38 1.93 -14.74
N ASP A 143 3.02 2.87 -15.62
CA ASP A 143 1.81 3.66 -15.56
C ASP A 143 0.85 3.24 -16.69
N LEU A 144 -0.27 2.64 -16.32
CA LEU A 144 -1.36 2.31 -17.24
C LEU A 144 -2.55 3.22 -16.91
N ILE A 145 -3.10 3.90 -17.91
CA ILE A 145 -4.22 4.84 -17.75
C ILE A 145 -5.44 4.33 -18.56
N PRO A 146 -6.08 3.22 -18.15
CA PRO A 146 -7.25 2.69 -18.84
C PRO A 146 -8.50 3.54 -18.55
N ARG A 147 -9.44 3.57 -19.49
CA ARG A 147 -10.81 4.08 -19.23
C ARG A 147 -11.65 2.94 -18.66
N LEU A 148 -12.09 3.09 -17.42
CA LEU A 148 -12.89 2.09 -16.70
C LEU A 148 -14.14 2.73 -16.08
N THR A 149 -15.19 1.94 -15.93
CA THR A 149 -16.32 2.28 -15.04
C THR A 149 -15.96 1.98 -13.58
N ALA A 150 -16.76 2.44 -12.63
CA ALA A 150 -16.58 2.10 -11.22
C ALA A 150 -16.71 0.58 -10.96
N ASP A 151 -17.63 -0.08 -11.65
CA ASP A 151 -17.83 -1.53 -11.55
C ASP A 151 -16.62 -2.29 -12.08
N SER A 152 -16.09 -1.92 -13.26
CA SER A 152 -14.89 -2.55 -13.81
C SER A 152 -13.64 -2.27 -12.98
N LEU A 153 -13.56 -1.10 -12.33
CA LEU A 153 -12.48 -0.80 -11.38
C LEU A 153 -12.55 -1.70 -10.14
N THR A 154 -13.76 -1.98 -9.65
CA THR A 154 -14.00 -2.90 -8.53
C THR A 154 -13.62 -4.33 -8.91
N GLU A 155 -14.06 -4.80 -10.09
CA GLU A 155 -13.70 -6.11 -10.63
C GLU A 155 -12.19 -6.27 -10.79
N LEU A 156 -11.51 -5.26 -11.34
CA LEU A 156 -10.05 -5.24 -11.48
C LEU A 156 -9.35 -5.44 -10.13
N TRP A 157 -9.79 -4.76 -9.08
CA TRP A 157 -9.20 -4.89 -7.74
C TRP A 157 -9.47 -6.26 -7.12
N GLN A 158 -10.69 -6.78 -7.24
CA GLN A 158 -11.03 -8.12 -6.75
C GLN A 158 -10.19 -9.20 -7.44
N ALA A 159 -10.02 -9.11 -8.76
CA ALA A 159 -9.18 -10.03 -9.51
C ALA A 159 -7.69 -9.92 -9.11
N PHE A 160 -7.20 -8.69 -8.93
CA PHE A 160 -5.82 -8.43 -8.50
C PHE A 160 -5.55 -8.99 -7.09
N GLU A 161 -6.39 -8.68 -6.11
CA GLU A 161 -6.24 -9.16 -4.73
C GLU A 161 -6.40 -10.68 -4.63
N GLY A 162 -7.40 -11.25 -5.32
CA GLY A 162 -7.61 -12.68 -5.39
C GLY A 162 -6.40 -13.41 -5.98
N LYS A 163 -5.81 -12.87 -7.06
CA LYS A 163 -4.63 -13.47 -7.66
C LYS A 163 -3.39 -13.34 -6.79
N LEU A 164 -3.21 -12.20 -6.12
CA LEU A 164 -2.10 -12.00 -5.20
C LEU A 164 -2.16 -12.99 -4.02
N ALA A 165 -3.35 -13.17 -3.43
CA ALA A 165 -3.55 -14.11 -2.34
C ALA A 165 -3.27 -15.57 -2.77
N GLU A 166 -3.79 -16.00 -3.93
CA GLU A 166 -3.53 -17.32 -4.49
C GLU A 166 -2.03 -17.59 -4.67
N LEU A 167 -1.30 -16.63 -5.24
CA LEU A 167 0.15 -16.77 -5.49
C LEU A 167 0.95 -16.77 -4.18
N ALA A 168 0.60 -15.89 -3.24
CA ALA A 168 1.25 -15.84 -1.93
C ALA A 168 1.08 -17.15 -1.15
N GLU A 169 -0.11 -17.76 -1.18
CA GLU A 169 -0.36 -19.05 -0.55
C GLU A 169 0.42 -20.18 -1.24
N ARG A 170 0.43 -20.20 -2.57
CA ARG A 170 1.16 -21.20 -3.35
C ARG A 170 2.66 -21.19 -3.09
N ASP A 171 3.24 -20.00 -2.97
CA ASP A 171 4.69 -19.80 -2.92
C ASP A 171 5.22 -19.66 -1.47
N ALA A 172 4.36 -19.79 -0.45
CA ALA A 172 4.67 -19.53 0.96
C ALA A 172 5.86 -20.35 1.52
N GLU A 173 6.03 -21.59 1.06
CA GLU A 173 7.10 -22.51 1.52
C GLU A 173 8.12 -22.81 0.40
N ASP A 174 8.05 -22.12 -0.75
CA ASP A 174 8.99 -22.34 -1.85
C ASP A 174 10.30 -21.59 -1.57
N PRO A 175 11.45 -22.27 -1.44
CA PRO A 175 12.73 -21.62 -1.16
C PRO A 175 13.24 -20.73 -2.32
N ARG A 176 12.59 -20.77 -3.49
CA ARG A 176 12.86 -19.88 -4.62
C ARG A 176 12.02 -18.61 -4.59
N ALA A 177 11.03 -18.53 -3.71
CA ALA A 177 10.19 -17.36 -3.58
C ALA A 177 11.01 -16.23 -2.94
N GLU A 178 10.92 -15.05 -3.55
CA GLU A 178 11.52 -13.83 -3.03
C GLU A 178 10.41 -12.87 -2.59
N GLN A 179 10.74 -11.98 -1.65
CA GLN A 179 9.80 -10.94 -1.25
C GLN A 179 9.62 -9.91 -2.38
N VAL A 180 8.40 -9.78 -2.87
CA VAL A 180 8.04 -8.81 -3.91
C VAL A 180 7.26 -7.64 -3.30
N VAL A 181 7.74 -6.42 -3.49
CA VAL A 181 7.01 -5.21 -3.14
C VAL A 181 6.05 -4.86 -4.27
N VAL A 182 4.75 -4.97 -4.01
CA VAL A 182 3.71 -4.56 -4.95
C VAL A 182 3.10 -3.24 -4.50
N PHE A 183 3.25 -2.20 -5.33
CA PHE A 183 2.61 -0.91 -5.14
C PHE A 183 1.58 -0.72 -6.25
N ALA A 184 0.34 -0.48 -5.87
CA ALA A 184 -0.75 -0.24 -6.81
C ALA A 184 -1.60 0.93 -6.32
N ALA A 185 -1.87 1.88 -7.22
CA ALA A 185 -2.71 3.04 -6.97
C ALA A 185 -3.72 3.15 -8.11
N THR A 186 -4.99 3.34 -7.77
CA THR A 186 -6.04 3.69 -8.72
C THR A 186 -6.60 5.03 -8.31
N LEU A 187 -6.38 6.02 -9.16
CA LEU A 187 -6.71 7.41 -8.91
C LEU A 187 -7.66 7.85 -10.02
N PRO A 188 -8.98 7.70 -9.83
CA PRO A 188 -9.94 8.29 -10.75
C PRO A 188 -9.66 9.78 -10.84
N VAL A 189 -9.31 10.24 -12.03
CA VAL A 189 -9.12 11.66 -12.32
C VAL A 189 -10.33 12.14 -13.09
N ALA A 190 -10.91 13.26 -12.65
CA ALA A 190 -11.98 13.89 -13.40
C ALA A 190 -11.44 14.36 -14.76
N ALA A 191 -12.34 14.46 -15.75
CA ALA A 191 -12.02 15.18 -16.96
C ALA A 191 -11.56 16.59 -16.58
N ARG A 192 -10.45 17.01 -17.18
CA ARG A 192 -9.86 18.32 -16.93
C ARG A 192 -10.88 19.42 -17.22
N ALA A 193 -10.98 20.41 -16.35
CA ALA A 193 -11.84 21.55 -16.63
C ALA A 193 -11.27 22.32 -17.85
N PRO A 194 -12.12 22.88 -18.72
CA PRO A 194 -11.64 23.71 -19.83
C PRO A 194 -10.73 24.84 -19.32
N GLY A 195 -9.50 24.92 -19.84
CA GLY A 195 -8.52 25.97 -19.50
C GLY A 195 -7.60 25.70 -18.31
N GLU A 196 -7.70 24.54 -17.65
CA GLU A 196 -6.78 24.17 -16.57
C GLU A 196 -5.40 23.79 -17.15
N HIS A 197 -4.27 24.19 -16.54
CA HIS A 197 -2.90 23.86 -17.00
C HIS A 197 -2.36 22.55 -16.43
N ASP A 198 -1.87 21.65 -17.28
CA ASP A 198 -1.33 20.37 -16.83
C ASP A 198 -0.06 20.57 -15.98
N PRO A 199 -0.10 20.27 -14.66
CA PRO A 199 1.07 20.44 -13.81
C PRO A 199 2.19 19.44 -14.12
N LEU A 200 1.88 18.37 -14.88
CA LEU A 200 2.86 17.40 -15.37
C LEU A 200 3.25 17.64 -16.83
N ALA A 201 2.62 18.59 -17.52
CA ALA A 201 3.13 19.02 -18.82
C ALA A 201 4.51 19.64 -18.58
N ALA A 202 5.51 19.12 -19.30
CA ALA A 202 6.82 19.74 -19.33
C ALA A 202 6.66 21.22 -19.71
N PRO A 203 7.45 22.16 -19.11
CA PRO A 203 7.44 23.53 -19.57
C PRO A 203 7.73 23.53 -21.08
N GLY A 204 6.78 24.03 -21.86
CA GLY A 204 6.81 23.94 -23.32
C GLY A 204 8.11 24.51 -23.86
N GLU A 205 8.80 23.74 -24.69
CA GLU A 205 9.73 24.29 -25.67
C GLU A 205 8.93 25.32 -26.50
N ALA A 206 9.34 26.58 -26.41
CA ALA A 206 8.68 27.68 -27.10
C ALA A 206 8.64 27.41 -28.62
N ASP A 207 7.45 27.62 -29.19
CA ASP A 207 7.06 27.73 -30.60
C ASP A 207 8.17 27.61 -31.66
N GLY A 208 8.11 26.52 -32.43
CA GLY A 208 8.56 26.46 -33.82
C GLY A 208 7.33 26.44 -34.75
N PRO A 209 7.29 27.21 -35.86
CA PRO A 209 6.05 27.49 -36.56
C PRO A 209 5.61 26.32 -37.46
N GLY A 210 4.33 25.96 -37.33
CA GLY A 210 3.42 25.63 -38.43
C GLY A 210 3.70 24.40 -39.30
N GLY A 211 2.93 23.33 -39.09
CA GLY A 211 2.68 22.28 -40.07
C GLY A 211 1.17 21.95 -40.10
N PRO A 212 0.55 21.74 -41.28
CA PRO A 212 -0.88 21.97 -41.48
C PRO A 212 -1.80 20.83 -41.01
N GLU A 213 -3.03 21.23 -40.67
CA GLU A 213 -4.20 20.39 -40.38
C GLU A 213 -4.58 19.46 -41.56
N GLU A 214 -5.01 18.25 -41.22
CA GLU A 214 -5.92 17.47 -42.08
C GLU A 214 -7.16 16.98 -41.30
N PRO A 215 -8.31 16.81 -41.97
CA PRO A 215 -9.62 16.99 -41.36
C PRO A 215 -10.38 15.69 -41.02
N GLY A 216 -11.23 15.83 -39.99
CA GLY A 216 -12.44 15.11 -39.61
C GLY A 216 -12.87 13.81 -40.27
N ALA A 217 -13.25 12.85 -39.42
CA ALA A 217 -14.20 11.79 -39.77
C ALA A 217 -15.28 11.66 -38.67
N ASP A 218 -16.52 11.61 -39.14
CA ASP A 218 -17.78 11.76 -38.42
C ASP A 218 -18.40 10.39 -38.05
N GLY A 219 -18.95 10.28 -36.83
CA GLY A 219 -20.04 9.41 -36.35
C GLY A 219 -19.87 7.87 -36.27
N PRO A 220 -20.84 7.11 -35.67
CA PRO A 220 -22.04 7.53 -34.94
C PRO A 220 -22.31 6.83 -33.58
N ASP A 221 -23.40 7.26 -32.93
CA ASP A 221 -24.01 6.87 -31.66
C ASP A 221 -24.47 5.40 -31.48
N GLY A 222 -24.52 4.98 -30.20
CA GLY A 222 -25.60 4.15 -29.63
C GLY A 222 -25.14 3.04 -28.64
N PRO A 223 -26.04 2.47 -27.80
CA PRO A 223 -26.99 3.10 -26.88
C PRO A 223 -26.73 2.68 -25.40
N GLY A 224 -27.42 3.33 -24.46
CA GLY A 224 -27.27 3.13 -23.01
C GLY A 224 -27.79 1.79 -22.46
N VAL A 225 -27.29 1.43 -21.28
CA VAL A 225 -27.72 0.29 -20.45
C VAL A 225 -27.89 0.79 -19.00
N PRO A 226 -28.93 0.34 -18.26
CA PRO A 226 -29.36 0.99 -17.03
C PRO A 226 -28.53 0.59 -15.80
N HIS A 227 -28.50 1.49 -14.82
CA HIS A 227 -27.92 1.29 -13.49
C HIS A 227 -28.78 0.37 -12.62
N GLY A 228 -28.11 -0.49 -11.85
CA GLY A 228 -28.73 -1.30 -10.80
C GLY A 228 -27.72 -1.94 -9.86
N HIS A 229 -27.61 -1.34 -8.68
CA HIS A 229 -27.19 -1.87 -7.37
C HIS A 229 -25.70 -2.01 -6.97
N ASP A 230 -25.35 -1.15 -6.00
CA ASP A 230 -24.74 -1.45 -4.68
C ASP A 230 -23.85 -2.69 -4.60
N GLY A 231 -22.56 -2.48 -4.89
CA GLY A 231 -21.48 -3.40 -4.54
C GLY A 231 -20.83 -3.06 -3.19
N PRO A 232 -20.26 -4.04 -2.48
CA PRO A 232 -19.65 -3.85 -1.15
C PRO A 232 -18.38 -3.00 -1.24
N GLY A 233 -18.16 -2.15 -0.24
CA GLY A 233 -17.02 -1.23 -0.17
C GLY A 233 -15.67 -1.93 -0.33
N VAL A 234 -14.82 -1.38 -1.19
CA VAL A 234 -13.45 -1.88 -1.41
C VAL A 234 -12.62 -1.58 -0.16
N HIS A 235 -12.25 -2.63 0.58
CA HIS A 235 -11.37 -2.52 1.74
C HIS A 235 -9.91 -2.44 1.28
N ARG A 236 -9.18 -1.41 1.70
CA ARG A 236 -7.73 -1.30 1.46
C ARG A 236 -6.97 -1.96 2.59
N ASN A 237 -5.97 -2.77 2.25
CA ASN A 237 -5.14 -3.51 3.20
C ASN A 237 -3.74 -2.92 3.33
N VAL A 238 -3.16 -3.01 4.53
CA VAL A 238 -1.76 -2.73 4.80
C VAL A 238 -1.12 -3.84 5.61
N SER A 239 -0.15 -4.52 4.99
CA SER A 239 0.80 -5.45 5.59
C SER A 239 2.21 -5.05 5.13
N TRP A 240 2.83 -4.05 5.77
CA TRP A 240 4.25 -3.85 5.54
C TRP A 240 5.02 -5.00 6.18
N GLY A 241 6.12 -5.43 5.59
CA GLY A 241 7.20 -6.21 6.19
C GLY A 241 8.47 -5.39 5.97
N ALA A 242 9.36 -5.26 6.95
CA ALA A 242 10.64 -4.60 6.67
C ALA A 242 11.75 -5.64 6.51
N SER A 243 12.71 -5.26 5.68
CA SER A 243 13.83 -6.02 5.10
C SER A 243 14.79 -6.69 6.08
#